data_AF-A0A0X8HWB7-F1
#
_entry.id   AF-A0A0X8HWB7-F1
#
_cell.length_a   1.000
_cell.length_b   1.000
_cell.length_c   1.000
_cell.angle_alpha   90.00
_cell.angle_beta   90.00
_cell.angle_gamma   90.00
#
_symmetry.space_group_name_H-M   'P 1'
#
loop_
_entity.id
_entity.type
_entity.pdbx_description
1 polymer ?
#
loop_
_entity_poly.entity_id
_entity_poly.type
_entity_poly.pdbx_seq_one_letter_code
_entity_poly.pdbx_strand_id
1 'polypeptide(L)'
;MGKNKKKVTKANKLPKSGDESSVAKIVDEVAHKDTSTTAPVSGDGELNAETVENSNNCDDSSEVGTKDDKTVDDLRDEIAQLRLQLENNKESGTNDEKLLKIQEERDYFESQYNTLLSRLSSMKSLFSKMKESQLELESTQEQLAEYESRNLSLKNKLESLAKENEDYKQTVSVLNSECESLSSECSKYKARADAAQTQLETTSSKHNKSVQEKTKENQMLQSKIQEMAIVIDSYKQDLSSMKEEILDYKQQLAQLQREKEQTLKSCAQLEEQLAAATTAHEHDVRTLENELKVLKEAIEKSSEEAKIHESTIADLQQKVDLMKEGVALKDQLQQECKERGLQIGKLRHEAIILNEHLTKALALIKHSNNSESVDKELISNLLISFVSIPRADPKKFEVLELISSFLNWDDDKKMQAGLINVSASDSVRGRIERKDSFVSLWADYLEKESQK
;
A
#
# COMPACT_ATOMS: atom_id res chain seq x y z
N MET A 1 0.60 29.23 -33.02
CA MET A 1 0.69 30.50 -33.81
C MET A 1 -0.61 31.27 -33.55
N GLY A 2 -0.72 32.59 -33.32
CA GLY A 2 0.11 33.74 -33.70
C GLY A 2 -0.41 34.34 -35.02
N LYS A 3 -0.74 35.63 -35.20
CA LYS A 3 -0.62 36.88 -34.41
C LYS A 3 -1.83 37.79 -34.81
N ASN A 4 -2.57 38.49 -33.94
CA ASN A 4 -2.29 39.70 -33.15
C ASN A 4 -2.01 41.02 -33.96
N LYS A 5 -3.03 41.90 -34.01
CA LYS A 5 -3.04 43.40 -34.04
C LYS A 5 -2.04 44.24 -34.89
N LYS A 6 -2.60 45.22 -35.63
CA LYS A 6 -2.18 46.66 -35.65
C LYS A 6 -3.46 47.52 -35.60
N LYS A 7 -3.64 48.60 -34.81
CA LYS A 7 -2.84 49.81 -34.48
C LYS A 7 -2.73 50.85 -35.61
N VAL A 8 -3.41 52.00 -35.42
CA VAL A 8 -2.83 53.37 -35.48
C VAL A 8 -3.56 54.24 -34.43
N THR A 9 -2.83 55.15 -33.75
CA THR A 9 -3.37 56.23 -32.92
C THR A 9 -2.48 57.49 -33.01
N LYS A 10 -3.10 58.67 -32.95
CA LYS A 10 -2.54 60.02 -32.65
C LYS A 10 -3.69 60.81 -32.00
N ALA A 11 -3.57 61.53 -30.87
CA ALA A 11 -2.63 62.58 -30.46
C ALA A 11 -2.85 63.90 -31.26
N ASN A 12 -2.94 65.11 -30.67
CA ASN A 12 -2.59 65.57 -29.31
C ASN A 12 -3.25 66.94 -28.96
N LYS A 13 -2.99 67.45 -27.73
CA LYS A 13 -3.02 68.84 -27.20
C LYS A 13 -4.19 69.33 -26.31
N LEU A 14 -3.79 70.01 -25.22
CA LEU A 14 -4.54 70.94 -24.34
C LEU A 14 -4.42 72.39 -24.90
N PRO A 15 -4.99 73.48 -24.31
CA PRO A 15 -4.83 73.99 -22.91
C PRO A 15 -6.14 73.89 -22.09
N LYS A 16 -6.27 74.18 -20.78
CA LYS A 16 -5.41 74.62 -19.64
C LYS A 16 -5.10 76.11 -19.39
N SER A 17 -6.04 76.79 -18.72
CA SER A 17 -5.91 77.82 -17.65
C SER A 17 -6.97 77.45 -16.57
N GLY A 18 -6.99 77.86 -15.29
CA GLY A 18 -6.64 79.15 -14.66
C GLY A 18 -7.91 80.01 -14.57
N ASP A 19 -8.48 80.40 -13.42
CA ASP A 19 -8.03 80.28 -12.00
C ASP A 19 -9.20 80.23 -10.98
N GLU A 20 -8.86 80.17 -9.67
CA GLU A 20 -9.47 80.77 -8.44
C GLU A 20 -10.95 81.27 -8.40
N SER A 21 -11.72 81.29 -7.29
CA SER A 21 -11.58 80.80 -5.88
C SER A 21 -12.93 80.94 -5.12
N SER A 22 -13.08 80.33 -3.92
CA SER A 22 -14.14 80.51 -2.88
C SER A 22 -15.64 80.28 -3.25
N VAL A 23 -16.54 79.58 -2.53
CA VAL A 23 -16.76 79.18 -1.11
C VAL A 23 -17.62 80.13 -0.25
N ALA A 24 -18.96 80.00 -0.34
CA ALA A 24 -20.04 80.20 0.67
C ALA A 24 -21.40 80.19 -0.09
N LYS A 25 -22.53 79.53 0.23
CA LYS A 25 -23.13 78.82 1.40
C LYS A 25 -24.11 79.69 2.23
N ILE A 26 -25.26 79.08 2.61
CA ILE A 26 -26.41 79.61 3.41
C ILE A 26 -27.41 80.38 2.50
N VAL A 27 -28.67 79.95 2.23
CA VAL A 27 -29.85 79.52 3.06
C VAL A 27 -30.60 80.76 3.61
N ASP A 28 -31.72 81.19 3.03
CA ASP A 28 -33.14 80.77 3.26
C ASP A 28 -33.78 81.50 4.47
N GLU A 29 -35.11 81.43 4.62
CA GLU A 29 -35.98 82.20 5.56
C GLU A 29 -36.23 83.69 5.18
N VAL A 30 -37.38 84.34 5.45
CA VAL A 30 -38.71 83.86 5.94
C VAL A 30 -39.85 84.77 5.40
N ALA A 31 -41.11 84.32 5.52
CA ALA A 31 -42.31 85.03 5.05
C ALA A 31 -42.95 85.98 6.10
N HIS A 32 -44.17 86.48 5.79
CA HIS A 32 -45.10 87.25 6.66
C HIS A 32 -44.80 88.76 6.84
N LYS A 33 -45.78 89.66 7.07
CA LYS A 33 -47.25 89.50 7.30
C LYS A 33 -48.06 90.79 7.02
N ASP A 34 -49.37 90.63 6.76
CA ASP A 34 -50.48 91.61 6.92
C ASP A 34 -50.39 92.95 6.13
N THR A 35 -51.40 93.83 5.99
CA THR A 35 -52.78 93.94 6.55
C THR A 35 -53.85 94.21 5.48
N SER A 36 -55.12 94.19 5.92
CA SER A 36 -56.39 94.61 5.28
C SER A 36 -56.39 96.05 4.69
N THR A 37 -57.40 96.54 3.94
CA THR A 37 -58.82 96.73 4.37
C THR A 37 -59.79 96.92 3.18
N THR A 38 -61.10 96.91 3.47
CA THR A 38 -62.26 96.79 2.57
C THR A 38 -62.75 98.08 1.88
N ALA A 39 -63.70 97.89 0.95
CA ALA A 39 -64.70 98.86 0.46
C ALA A 39 -65.68 99.31 1.61
N PRO A 40 -66.79 100.09 1.43
CA PRO A 40 -67.52 100.40 0.17
C PRO A 40 -68.29 101.78 0.02
N VAL A 41 -68.85 102.00 -1.18
CA VAL A 41 -70.23 102.47 -1.55
C VAL A 41 -70.97 103.65 -0.85
N SER A 42 -71.54 104.54 -1.71
CA SER A 42 -72.72 105.44 -1.56
C SER A 42 -72.67 106.75 -0.73
N GLY A 43 -73.51 107.70 -1.17
CA GLY A 43 -73.89 108.94 -0.46
C GLY A 43 -74.74 109.88 -1.34
N ASP A 44 -76.03 110.02 -1.04
CA ASP A 44 -77.01 110.90 -1.71
C ASP A 44 -77.23 112.24 -0.94
N GLY A 45 -77.96 113.19 -1.54
CA GLY A 45 -78.47 114.42 -0.91
C GLY A 45 -78.52 115.59 -1.92
N GLU A 46 -79.66 115.95 -2.52
CA GLU A 46 -80.90 116.56 -2.01
C GLU A 46 -80.90 118.09 -1.86
N LEU A 47 -81.86 118.69 -2.60
CA LEU A 47 -82.72 119.84 -2.25
C LEU A 47 -82.12 121.15 -1.70
N ASN A 48 -82.44 122.26 -2.38
CA ASN A 48 -83.04 123.40 -1.68
C ASN A 48 -83.96 124.22 -2.62
N ALA A 49 -85.10 124.71 -2.12
CA ALA A 49 -86.03 125.56 -2.86
C ALA A 49 -87.08 126.23 -1.94
N GLU A 50 -87.12 127.57 -1.91
CA GLU A 50 -88.20 128.46 -1.43
C GLU A 50 -87.91 129.86 -2.07
N THR A 51 -88.81 130.47 -2.85
CA THR A 51 -89.83 131.50 -2.48
C THR A 51 -89.23 132.81 -1.89
N VAL A 52 -89.76 134.02 -2.13
CA VAL A 52 -91.09 134.55 -1.72
C VAL A 52 -91.38 135.91 -2.43
N GLU A 53 -92.61 136.09 -2.99
CA GLU A 53 -93.36 137.37 -3.24
C GLU A 53 -92.71 138.52 -4.10
N ASN A 54 -93.35 139.59 -4.62
CA ASN A 54 -94.75 140.09 -4.86
C ASN A 54 -94.65 141.23 -5.96
N SER A 55 -95.67 141.84 -6.62
CA SER A 55 -97.14 141.67 -6.74
C SER A 55 -97.71 142.40 -8.00
N ASN A 56 -98.92 142.02 -8.43
CA ASN A 56 -100.12 142.80 -8.86
C ASN A 56 -100.07 144.30 -9.30
N ASN A 57 -100.99 144.84 -10.14
CA ASN A 57 -101.99 144.33 -11.12
C ASN A 57 -102.67 145.54 -11.88
N CYS A 58 -103.43 145.27 -12.98
CA CYS A 58 -104.61 145.94 -13.60
C CYS A 58 -104.96 147.46 -13.44
N ASP A 59 -105.90 148.09 -14.18
CA ASP A 59 -106.50 148.06 -15.55
C ASP A 59 -107.69 149.09 -15.57
N ASP A 60 -108.43 149.28 -16.68
CA ASP A 60 -109.83 149.82 -16.76
C ASP A 60 -110.04 151.35 -16.49
N SER A 61 -111.04 152.12 -16.99
CA SER A 61 -111.89 152.13 -18.22
C SER A 61 -112.66 153.49 -18.37
N SER A 62 -113.61 153.62 -19.31
CA SER A 62 -114.35 154.86 -19.70
C SER A 62 -115.83 154.91 -19.18
N GLU A 63 -116.78 155.83 -19.52
CA GLU A 63 -116.92 156.86 -20.57
C GLU A 63 -118.13 157.84 -20.33
N VAL A 64 -118.37 158.78 -21.27
CA VAL A 64 -119.66 159.44 -21.65
C VAL A 64 -120.30 160.52 -20.74
N GLY A 65 -120.72 161.65 -21.33
CA GLY A 65 -121.52 162.73 -20.70
C GLY A 65 -122.09 163.75 -21.73
N THR A 66 -123.25 164.36 -21.46
CA THR A 66 -124.16 164.91 -22.53
C THR A 66 -125.17 166.01 -22.10
N LYS A 67 -125.66 166.82 -23.08
CA LYS A 67 -127.01 167.48 -23.19
C LYS A 67 -127.36 168.69 -22.28
N ASP A 68 -128.36 169.57 -22.56
CA ASP A 68 -129.42 169.71 -23.60
C ASP A 68 -129.76 171.22 -23.89
N ASP A 69 -130.61 171.53 -24.88
CA ASP A 69 -131.00 172.90 -25.35
C ASP A 69 -131.87 173.77 -24.41
N LYS A 70 -131.71 175.13 -24.49
CA LYS A 70 -132.80 176.16 -24.65
C LYS A 70 -132.40 177.66 -24.45
N THR A 71 -131.48 178.20 -25.28
CA THR A 71 -131.25 179.68 -25.42
C THR A 71 -131.26 180.11 -26.90
N VAL A 72 -132.19 179.54 -27.67
CA VAL A 72 -132.24 179.62 -29.15
C VAL A 72 -132.60 181.02 -29.69
N ASP A 73 -133.07 181.94 -28.84
CA ASP A 73 -133.34 183.34 -29.21
C ASP A 73 -132.18 184.30 -28.85
N ASP A 74 -131.40 184.06 -27.80
CA ASP A 74 -130.14 184.79 -27.57
C ASP A 74 -129.16 184.57 -28.73
N LEU A 75 -129.17 183.35 -29.28
CA LEU A 75 -128.48 183.00 -30.52
C LEU A 75 -128.88 183.84 -31.74
N ARG A 76 -129.96 184.63 -31.73
CA ARG A 76 -130.32 185.48 -32.89
C ARG A 76 -129.56 186.80 -32.90
N ASP A 77 -129.51 187.50 -31.76
CA ASP A 77 -128.76 188.75 -31.65
C ASP A 77 -127.26 188.51 -31.44
N GLU A 78 -126.88 187.40 -30.80
CA GLU A 78 -125.47 186.98 -30.76
C GLU A 78 -124.98 186.53 -32.15
N ILE A 79 -125.79 185.85 -32.99
CA ILE A 79 -125.42 185.61 -34.40
C ILE A 79 -125.33 186.92 -35.19
N ALA A 80 -126.06 187.99 -34.84
CA ALA A 80 -125.89 189.29 -35.49
C ALA A 80 -124.53 189.92 -35.17
N GLN A 81 -124.09 189.87 -33.91
CA GLN A 81 -122.76 190.38 -33.52
C GLN A 81 -121.63 189.45 -34.01
N LEU A 82 -121.80 188.13 -33.93
CA LEU A 82 -120.88 187.15 -34.49
C LEU A 82 -120.75 187.28 -36.01
N ARG A 83 -121.80 187.64 -36.76
CA ARG A 83 -121.69 187.94 -38.20
C ARG A 83 -120.79 189.13 -38.49
N LEU A 84 -120.83 190.17 -37.66
CA LEU A 84 -119.98 191.35 -37.84
C LEU A 84 -118.53 191.09 -37.39
N GLN A 85 -118.29 190.12 -36.50
CA GLN A 85 -116.96 189.62 -36.16
C GLN A 85 -116.42 188.57 -37.16
N LEU A 86 -117.28 187.73 -37.74
CA LEU A 86 -116.93 186.72 -38.75
C LEU A 86 -116.49 187.31 -40.08
N GLU A 87 -116.95 188.51 -40.45
CA GLU A 87 -116.50 189.15 -41.68
C GLU A 87 -115.09 189.74 -41.56
N ASN A 88 -114.64 190.09 -40.34
CA ASN A 88 -113.29 190.62 -40.10
C ASN A 88 -112.28 189.54 -39.65
N ASN A 89 -112.71 188.35 -39.23
CA ASN A 89 -111.84 187.20 -38.91
C ASN A 89 -111.59 186.26 -40.11
N LYS A 90 -111.88 186.70 -41.35
CA LYS A 90 -111.69 185.92 -42.59
C LYS A 90 -110.33 186.12 -43.27
N GLU A 91 -109.47 187.02 -42.80
CA GLU A 91 -108.12 187.19 -43.32
C GLU A 91 -107.15 186.14 -42.74
N SER A 92 -107.34 184.89 -43.15
CA SER A 92 -106.53 183.73 -42.79
C SER A 92 -105.16 183.70 -43.48
N GLY A 93 -104.16 183.06 -42.85
CA GLY A 93 -102.92 182.65 -43.55
C GLY A 93 -101.73 182.28 -42.67
N THR A 94 -101.63 182.79 -41.44
CA THR A 94 -100.36 182.76 -40.66
C THR A 94 -100.25 181.67 -39.59
N ASN A 95 -101.22 180.74 -39.49
CA ASN A 95 -101.21 179.67 -38.48
C ASN A 95 -101.06 178.27 -39.07
N ASP A 96 -101.66 177.97 -40.23
CA ASP A 96 -101.54 176.66 -40.87
C ASP A 96 -100.09 176.34 -41.29
N GLU A 97 -99.33 177.35 -41.74
CA GLU A 97 -97.88 177.20 -41.98
C GLU A 97 -97.12 176.69 -40.74
N LYS A 98 -97.51 177.12 -39.54
CA LYS A 98 -96.82 176.72 -38.30
C LYS A 98 -97.14 175.27 -37.95
N LEU A 99 -98.38 174.85 -38.20
CA LEU A 99 -98.82 173.46 -38.02
C LEU A 99 -98.11 172.52 -38.99
N LEU A 100 -97.99 172.90 -40.26
CA LEU A 100 -97.21 172.15 -41.25
C LEU A 100 -95.73 172.05 -40.86
N LYS A 101 -95.08 173.17 -40.48
CA LYS A 101 -93.67 173.16 -40.05
C LYS A 101 -93.44 172.27 -38.83
N ILE A 102 -94.35 172.26 -37.86
CA ILE A 102 -94.29 171.36 -36.69
C ILE A 102 -94.52 169.90 -37.08
N GLN A 103 -95.37 169.60 -38.09
CA GLN A 103 -95.52 168.25 -38.62
C GLN A 103 -94.27 167.80 -39.37
N GLU A 104 -93.69 168.63 -40.24
CA GLU A 104 -92.44 168.38 -40.96
C GLU A 104 -91.27 168.15 -40.00
N GLU A 105 -91.14 168.97 -38.94
CA GLU A 105 -90.16 168.77 -37.88
C GLU A 105 -90.38 167.46 -37.12
N ARG A 106 -91.64 167.11 -36.79
CA ARG A 106 -91.97 165.85 -36.10
C ARG A 106 -91.70 164.63 -36.99
N ASP A 107 -92.10 164.64 -38.26
CA ASP A 107 -91.79 163.56 -39.22
C ASP A 107 -90.27 163.47 -39.48
N TYR A 108 -89.55 164.60 -39.48
CA TYR A 108 -88.09 164.63 -39.55
C TYR A 108 -87.46 163.95 -38.32
N PHE A 109 -87.84 164.36 -37.10
CA PHE A 109 -87.34 163.73 -35.87
C PHE A 109 -87.76 162.26 -35.74
N GLU A 110 -88.94 161.89 -36.21
CA GLU A 110 -89.43 160.52 -36.23
C GLU A 110 -88.66 159.67 -37.26
N SER A 111 -88.30 160.21 -38.43
CA SER A 111 -87.43 159.55 -39.41
C SER A 111 -85.99 159.37 -38.88
N GLN A 112 -85.47 160.37 -38.15
CA GLN A 112 -84.16 160.29 -37.47
C GLN A 112 -84.20 159.27 -36.33
N TYR A 113 -85.27 159.26 -35.52
CA TYR A 113 -85.47 158.28 -34.45
C TYR A 113 -85.59 156.86 -35.01
N ASN A 114 -86.39 156.64 -36.06
CA ASN A 114 -86.51 155.34 -36.72
C ASN A 114 -85.21 154.91 -37.42
N THR A 115 -84.43 155.85 -37.95
CA THR A 115 -83.08 155.57 -38.50
C THR A 115 -82.10 155.20 -37.38
N LEU A 116 -82.14 155.89 -36.24
CA LEU A 116 -81.33 155.60 -35.06
C LEU A 116 -81.74 154.26 -34.44
N LEU A 117 -83.03 153.96 -34.38
CA LEU A 117 -83.60 152.70 -33.89
C LEU A 117 -83.26 151.53 -34.83
N SER A 118 -83.25 151.74 -36.15
CA SER A 118 -82.78 150.78 -37.13
C SER A 118 -81.27 150.52 -36.99
N ARG A 119 -80.46 151.56 -36.77
CA ARG A 119 -79.03 151.44 -36.42
C ARG A 119 -78.80 150.77 -35.07
N LEU A 120 -79.64 151.03 -34.07
CA LEU A 120 -79.57 150.41 -32.75
C LEU A 120 -79.99 148.93 -32.82
N SER A 121 -80.98 148.60 -33.66
CA SER A 121 -81.42 147.23 -33.93
C SER A 121 -80.37 146.44 -34.71
N SER A 122 -79.74 147.03 -35.73
CA SER A 122 -78.63 146.38 -36.45
C SER A 122 -77.36 146.29 -35.60
N MET A 123 -77.06 147.29 -34.76
CA MET A 123 -75.98 147.21 -33.76
C MET A 123 -76.27 146.17 -32.67
N LYS A 124 -77.52 146.03 -32.23
CA LYS A 124 -77.96 144.96 -31.30
C LYS A 124 -77.86 143.59 -31.96
N SER A 125 -78.23 143.46 -33.23
CA SER A 125 -78.07 142.24 -34.03
C SER A 125 -76.60 141.87 -34.21
N LEU A 126 -75.75 142.85 -34.56
CA LEU A 126 -74.29 142.68 -34.63
C LEU A 126 -73.68 142.34 -33.27
N PHE A 127 -74.17 142.92 -32.17
CA PHE A 127 -73.69 142.60 -30.82
C PHE A 127 -74.14 141.22 -30.36
N SER A 128 -75.38 140.82 -30.64
CA SER A 128 -75.85 139.44 -30.44
C SER A 128 -75.02 138.46 -31.24
N LYS A 129 -74.76 138.74 -32.53
CA LYS A 129 -73.94 137.88 -33.39
C LYS A 129 -72.45 137.88 -33.04
N MET A 130 -71.93 139.00 -32.53
CA MET A 130 -70.58 139.07 -31.97
C MET A 130 -70.48 138.20 -30.72
N LYS A 131 -71.46 138.29 -29.81
CA LYS A 131 -71.54 137.43 -28.62
C LYS A 131 -71.74 135.95 -28.98
N GLU A 132 -72.56 135.65 -29.98
CA GLU A 132 -72.72 134.31 -30.56
C GLU A 132 -71.37 133.79 -31.09
N SER A 133 -70.69 134.55 -31.96
CA SER A 133 -69.35 134.18 -32.46
C SER A 133 -68.26 134.12 -31.39
N GLN A 134 -68.42 134.85 -30.28
CA GLN A 134 -67.53 134.78 -29.12
C GLN A 134 -67.76 133.49 -28.33
N LEU A 135 -69.01 133.06 -28.16
CA LEU A 135 -69.36 131.77 -27.54
C LEU A 135 -68.98 130.58 -28.45
N GLU A 136 -69.09 130.72 -29.77
CA GLU A 136 -68.55 129.76 -30.74
C GLU A 136 -67.01 129.68 -30.66
N LEU A 137 -66.32 130.83 -30.55
CA LEU A 137 -64.87 130.87 -30.39
C LEU A 137 -64.42 130.29 -29.03
N GLU A 138 -65.14 130.59 -27.96
CA GLU A 138 -64.91 130.05 -26.61
C GLU A 138 -65.11 128.53 -26.61
N SER A 139 -66.22 128.03 -27.16
CA SER A 139 -66.48 126.58 -27.25
C SER A 139 -65.50 125.85 -28.18
N THR A 140 -65.06 126.46 -29.28
CA THR A 140 -64.01 125.86 -30.14
C THR A 140 -62.63 125.92 -29.50
N GLN A 141 -62.35 126.91 -28.65
CA GLN A 141 -61.14 126.97 -27.83
C GLN A 141 -61.17 125.94 -26.69
N GLU A 142 -62.32 125.71 -26.04
CA GLU A 142 -62.52 124.62 -25.08
C GLU A 142 -62.32 123.23 -25.73
N GLN A 143 -62.93 123.00 -26.90
CA GLN A 143 -62.73 121.77 -27.66
C GLN A 143 -61.27 121.58 -28.07
N LEU A 144 -60.59 122.64 -28.52
CA LEU A 144 -59.17 122.59 -28.85
C LEU A 144 -58.31 122.25 -27.62
N ALA A 145 -58.60 122.82 -26.46
CA ALA A 145 -57.93 122.48 -25.20
C ALA A 145 -58.22 121.03 -24.75
N GLU A 146 -59.44 120.51 -24.94
CA GLU A 146 -59.76 119.09 -24.68
C GLU A 146 -59.02 118.16 -25.65
N TYR A 147 -58.92 118.53 -26.93
CA TYR A 147 -58.15 117.78 -27.93
C TYR A 147 -56.64 117.83 -27.67
N GLU A 148 -56.07 118.97 -27.26
CA GLU A 148 -54.67 119.08 -26.84
C GLU A 148 -54.39 118.23 -25.59
N SER A 149 -55.28 118.28 -24.59
CA SER A 149 -55.22 117.45 -23.38
C SER A 149 -55.29 115.95 -23.70
N ARG A 150 -56.22 115.53 -24.58
CA ARG A 150 -56.26 114.14 -25.09
C ARG A 150 -55.00 113.77 -25.86
N ASN A 151 -54.48 114.66 -26.71
CA ASN A 151 -53.29 114.39 -27.51
C ASN A 151 -52.05 114.22 -26.61
N LEU A 152 -51.87 115.09 -25.60
CA LEU A 152 -50.84 114.96 -24.58
C LEU A 152 -50.97 113.66 -23.77
N SER A 153 -52.19 113.31 -23.35
CA SER A 153 -52.47 112.05 -22.63
C SER A 153 -52.18 110.81 -23.47
N LEU A 154 -52.61 110.80 -24.75
CA LEU A 154 -52.33 109.73 -25.70
C LEU A 154 -50.83 109.62 -26.02
N LYS A 155 -50.12 110.75 -26.15
CA LYS A 155 -48.67 110.80 -26.37
C LYS A 155 -47.90 110.25 -25.17
N ASN A 156 -48.27 110.64 -23.95
CA ASN A 156 -47.70 110.11 -22.72
C ASN A 156 -47.94 108.59 -22.60
N LYS A 157 -49.15 108.12 -22.94
CA LYS A 157 -49.49 106.70 -22.96
C LYS A 157 -48.71 105.93 -24.04
N LEU A 158 -48.52 106.52 -25.22
CA LEU A 158 -47.73 105.93 -26.31
C LEU A 158 -46.24 105.86 -25.92
N GLU A 159 -45.69 106.89 -25.27
CA GLU A 159 -44.31 106.88 -24.77
C GLU A 159 -44.13 105.84 -23.64
N SER A 160 -45.11 105.70 -22.74
CA SER A 160 -45.10 104.65 -21.71
C SER A 160 -45.12 103.25 -22.32
N LEU A 161 -46.01 103.00 -23.28
CA LEU A 161 -46.09 101.72 -24.00
C LEU A 161 -44.85 101.46 -24.86
N ALA A 162 -44.19 102.49 -25.39
CA ALA A 162 -42.95 102.36 -26.14
C ALA A 162 -41.78 101.95 -25.24
N LYS A 163 -41.69 102.51 -24.03
CA LYS A 163 -40.72 102.09 -23.00
C LYS A 163 -40.97 100.65 -22.56
N GLU A 164 -42.20 100.33 -22.18
CA GLU A 164 -42.62 98.97 -21.77
C GLU A 164 -42.31 97.93 -22.86
N ASN A 165 -42.55 98.25 -24.14
CA ASN A 165 -42.22 97.39 -25.27
C ASN A 165 -40.71 97.22 -25.48
N GLU A 166 -39.89 98.24 -25.21
CA GLU A 166 -38.43 98.13 -25.24
C GLU A 166 -37.91 97.29 -24.06
N ASP A 167 -38.47 97.44 -22.86
CA ASP A 167 -38.16 96.61 -21.70
C ASP A 167 -38.55 95.12 -21.94
N TYR A 168 -39.69 94.86 -22.60
CA TYR A 168 -40.06 93.52 -23.06
C TYR A 168 -39.10 92.97 -24.14
N LYS A 169 -38.61 93.80 -25.07
CA LYS A 169 -37.57 93.38 -26.03
C LYS A 169 -36.26 93.03 -25.34
N GLN A 170 -35.82 93.82 -24.36
CA GLN A 170 -34.59 93.56 -23.61
C GLN A 170 -34.70 92.28 -22.78
N THR A 171 -35.81 92.09 -22.04
CA THR A 171 -36.03 90.86 -21.27
C THR A 171 -36.16 89.61 -22.15
N VAL A 172 -36.84 89.69 -23.31
CA VAL A 172 -36.86 88.60 -24.30
C VAL A 172 -35.46 88.31 -24.86
N SER A 173 -34.63 89.33 -25.10
CA SER A 173 -33.24 89.14 -25.57
C SER A 173 -32.37 88.43 -24.51
N VAL A 174 -32.48 88.82 -23.24
CA VAL A 174 -31.81 88.17 -22.12
C VAL A 174 -32.27 86.71 -21.99
N LEU A 175 -33.58 86.47 -21.91
CA LEU A 175 -34.16 85.13 -21.79
C LEU A 175 -33.76 84.20 -22.95
N ASN A 176 -33.69 84.71 -24.19
CA ASN A 176 -33.17 83.95 -25.33
C ASN A 176 -31.70 83.56 -25.13
N SER A 177 -30.84 84.50 -24.69
CA SER A 177 -29.42 84.20 -24.43
C SER A 177 -29.21 83.21 -23.27
N GLU A 178 -30.07 83.25 -22.25
CA GLU A 178 -30.09 82.27 -21.16
C GLU A 178 -30.57 80.90 -21.66
N CYS A 179 -31.60 80.85 -22.51
CA CYS A 179 -32.07 79.61 -23.13
C CYS A 179 -31.01 78.98 -24.04
N GLU A 180 -30.28 79.76 -24.83
CA GLU A 180 -29.15 79.28 -25.64
C GLU A 180 -28.00 78.75 -24.77
N SER A 181 -27.66 79.46 -23.69
CA SER A 181 -26.63 79.05 -22.73
C SER A 181 -27.01 77.73 -22.03
N LEU A 182 -28.24 77.64 -21.51
CA LEU A 182 -28.76 76.47 -20.82
C LEU A 182 -28.92 75.27 -21.77
N SER A 183 -29.33 75.50 -23.02
CA SER A 183 -29.36 74.48 -24.08
C SER A 183 -27.95 73.96 -24.40
N SER A 184 -26.96 74.86 -24.50
CA SER A 184 -25.54 74.51 -24.64
C SER A 184 -25.05 73.68 -23.44
N GLU A 185 -25.46 74.00 -22.22
CA GLU A 185 -25.10 73.25 -21.02
C GLU A 185 -25.77 71.87 -20.95
N CYS A 186 -27.07 71.78 -21.26
CA CYS A 186 -27.80 70.51 -21.38
C CYS A 186 -27.15 69.59 -22.42
N SER A 187 -26.70 70.14 -23.56
CA SER A 187 -25.96 69.41 -24.58
C SER A 187 -24.62 68.87 -24.06
N LYS A 188 -23.85 69.69 -23.32
CA LYS A 188 -22.59 69.27 -22.66
C LYS A 188 -22.84 68.18 -21.61
N TYR A 189 -23.87 68.31 -20.77
CA TYR A 189 -24.21 67.30 -19.76
C TYR A 189 -24.66 65.99 -20.40
N LYS A 190 -25.48 66.04 -21.47
CA LYS A 190 -25.89 64.85 -22.22
C LYS A 190 -24.68 64.12 -22.83
N ALA A 191 -23.82 64.85 -23.55
CA ALA A 191 -22.60 64.28 -24.12
C ALA A 191 -21.66 63.68 -23.03
N ARG A 192 -21.61 64.30 -21.84
CA ARG A 192 -20.86 63.77 -20.69
C ARG A 192 -21.51 62.53 -20.08
N ALA A 193 -22.84 62.44 -20.04
CA ALA A 193 -23.56 61.25 -19.60
C ALA A 193 -23.36 60.07 -20.57
N ASP A 194 -23.50 60.31 -21.88
CA ASP A 194 -23.26 59.32 -22.94
C ASP A 194 -21.80 58.81 -22.90
N ALA A 195 -20.83 59.70 -22.68
CA ALA A 195 -19.41 59.35 -22.49
C ALA A 195 -19.17 58.54 -21.20
N ALA A 196 -19.83 58.88 -20.09
CA ALA A 196 -19.74 58.14 -18.84
C ALA A 196 -20.39 56.74 -18.95
N GLN A 197 -21.53 56.62 -19.62
CA GLN A 197 -22.22 55.35 -19.87
C GLN A 197 -21.38 54.42 -20.74
N THR A 198 -20.84 54.91 -21.86
CA THR A 198 -19.95 54.11 -22.72
C THR A 198 -18.62 53.77 -22.05
N GLN A 199 -18.10 54.63 -21.17
CA GLN A 199 -16.95 54.29 -20.32
C GLN A 199 -17.30 53.18 -19.32
N LEU A 200 -18.45 53.24 -18.65
CA LEU A 200 -18.93 52.23 -17.70
C LEU A 200 -19.18 50.88 -18.38
N GLU A 201 -19.83 50.87 -19.54
CA GLU A 201 -20.08 49.66 -20.31
C GLU A 201 -18.77 49.02 -20.81
N THR A 202 -17.83 49.83 -21.32
CA THR A 202 -16.54 49.30 -21.80
C THR A 202 -15.60 48.89 -20.67
N THR A 203 -15.68 49.44 -19.46
CA THR A 203 -14.95 48.92 -18.29
C THR A 203 -15.62 47.67 -17.73
N SER A 204 -16.95 47.63 -17.62
CA SER A 204 -17.73 46.45 -17.23
C SER A 204 -17.46 45.26 -18.17
N SER A 205 -17.49 45.48 -19.50
CA SER A 205 -17.18 44.44 -20.48
C SER A 205 -15.75 43.89 -20.37
N LYS A 206 -14.76 44.74 -20.05
CA LYS A 206 -13.36 44.32 -19.80
C LYS A 206 -13.24 43.55 -18.49
N HIS A 207 -13.91 44.02 -17.43
CA HIS A 207 -13.89 43.36 -16.12
C HIS A 207 -14.56 41.98 -16.19
N ASN A 208 -15.74 41.87 -16.78
CA ASN A 208 -16.44 40.60 -16.98
C ASN A 208 -15.58 39.60 -17.78
N LYS A 209 -14.91 40.04 -18.86
CA LYS A 209 -13.95 39.19 -19.60
C LYS A 209 -12.78 38.72 -18.73
N SER A 210 -12.16 39.62 -17.95
CA SER A 210 -11.07 39.27 -17.05
C SER A 210 -11.51 38.32 -15.92
N VAL A 211 -12.72 38.50 -15.38
CA VAL A 211 -13.35 37.57 -14.44
C VAL A 211 -13.57 36.21 -15.10
N GLN A 212 -14.15 36.14 -16.30
CA GLN A 212 -14.34 34.86 -17.01
C GLN A 212 -13.03 34.14 -17.32
N GLU A 213 -11.97 34.88 -17.67
CA GLU A 213 -10.61 34.33 -17.85
C GLU A 213 -10.09 33.74 -16.53
N LYS A 214 -10.23 34.45 -15.41
CA LYS A 214 -9.81 33.94 -14.09
C LYS A 214 -10.68 32.82 -13.53
N THR A 215 -11.98 32.78 -13.82
CA THR A 215 -12.85 31.66 -13.47
C THR A 215 -12.44 30.39 -14.23
N LYS A 216 -12.11 30.50 -15.52
CA LYS A 216 -11.58 29.38 -16.32
C LYS A 216 -10.20 28.92 -15.83
N GLU A 217 -9.30 29.85 -15.50
CA GLU A 217 -7.99 29.54 -14.91
C GLU A 217 -8.14 28.77 -13.59
N ASN A 218 -9.05 29.22 -12.72
CA ASN A 218 -9.34 28.56 -11.44
C ASN A 218 -9.97 27.16 -11.66
N GLN A 219 -10.92 27.02 -12.59
CA GLN A 219 -11.49 25.71 -12.96
C GLN A 219 -10.44 24.73 -13.50
N MET A 220 -9.51 25.18 -14.35
CA MET A 220 -8.41 24.33 -14.83
C MET A 220 -7.44 23.93 -13.70
N LEU A 221 -7.13 24.85 -12.79
CA LEU A 221 -6.32 24.54 -11.60
C LEU A 221 -7.05 23.56 -10.66
N GLN A 222 -8.36 23.69 -10.49
CA GLN A 222 -9.18 22.80 -9.67
C GLN A 222 -9.25 21.38 -10.27
N SER A 223 -9.41 21.25 -11.60
CA SER A 223 -9.30 19.95 -12.29
C SER A 223 -7.94 19.31 -12.04
N LYS A 224 -6.85 20.07 -12.24
CA LYS A 224 -5.49 19.57 -12.01
C LYS A 224 -5.23 19.16 -10.55
N ILE A 225 -5.83 19.85 -9.58
CA ILE A 225 -5.75 19.48 -8.16
C ILE A 225 -6.51 18.16 -7.91
N GLN A 226 -7.67 17.94 -8.54
CA GLN A 226 -8.41 16.68 -8.45
C GLN A 226 -7.66 15.52 -9.13
N GLU A 227 -7.09 15.74 -10.32
CA GLU A 227 -6.23 14.79 -11.02
C GLU A 227 -5.01 14.39 -10.16
N MET A 228 -4.33 15.37 -9.55
CA MET A 228 -3.20 15.10 -8.65
C MET A 228 -3.61 14.42 -7.35
N ALA A 229 -4.81 14.70 -6.81
CA ALA A 229 -5.33 14.00 -5.63
C ALA A 229 -5.58 12.51 -5.92
N ILE A 230 -6.18 12.18 -7.07
CA ILE A 230 -6.40 10.80 -7.52
C ILE A 230 -5.06 10.05 -7.65
N VAL A 231 -4.05 10.67 -8.25
CA VAL A 231 -2.69 10.08 -8.39
C VAL A 231 -2.00 9.90 -7.02
N ILE A 232 -2.20 10.85 -6.10
CA ILE A 232 -1.69 10.70 -4.72
C ILE A 232 -2.38 9.54 -3.99
N ASP A 233 -3.68 9.36 -4.18
CA ASP A 233 -4.44 8.29 -3.53
C ASP A 233 -4.16 6.91 -4.15
N SER A 234 -3.92 6.80 -5.47
CA SER A 234 -3.43 5.56 -6.07
C SER A 234 -2.05 5.19 -5.53
N TYR A 235 -1.11 6.15 -5.45
CA TYR A 235 0.20 5.89 -4.84
C TYR A 235 0.12 5.53 -3.34
N LYS A 236 -0.87 6.01 -2.59
CA LYS A 236 -1.12 5.54 -1.21
C LYS A 236 -1.58 4.08 -1.19
N GLN A 237 -2.43 3.67 -2.13
CA GLN A 237 -2.92 2.29 -2.27
C GLN A 237 -1.78 1.35 -2.68
N ASP A 238 -0.96 1.73 -3.67
CA ASP A 238 0.26 1.00 -4.06
C ASP A 238 1.21 0.84 -2.86
N LEU A 239 1.41 1.93 -2.09
CA LEU A 239 2.18 1.92 -0.83
C LEU A 239 1.50 1.18 0.32
N SER A 240 0.25 0.71 0.20
CA SER A 240 -0.36 -0.23 1.14
C SER A 240 -0.08 -1.67 0.71
N SER A 241 -0.38 -2.02 -0.55
CA SER A 241 -0.06 -3.33 -1.14
C SER A 241 1.41 -3.70 -0.90
N MET A 242 2.34 -2.79 -1.24
CA MET A 242 3.77 -3.01 -1.05
C MET A 242 4.18 -3.17 0.43
N LYS A 243 3.43 -2.61 1.40
CA LYS A 243 3.68 -2.84 2.83
C LYS A 243 3.12 -4.18 3.31
N GLU A 244 1.97 -4.58 2.79
CA GLU A 244 1.33 -5.87 3.06
C GLU A 244 2.20 -7.01 2.48
N GLU A 245 2.66 -6.89 1.24
CA GLU A 245 3.67 -7.77 0.62
C GLU A 245 4.97 -7.86 1.44
N ILE A 246 5.50 -6.71 1.91
CA ILE A 246 6.69 -6.69 2.79
C ILE A 246 6.42 -7.36 4.16
N LEU A 247 5.19 -7.35 4.66
CA LEU A 247 4.80 -8.04 5.90
C LEU A 247 4.73 -9.55 5.66
N ASP A 248 4.07 -9.98 4.58
CA ASP A 248 3.96 -11.38 4.18
C ASP A 248 5.34 -12.00 3.91
N TYR A 249 6.22 -11.32 3.17
CA TYR A 249 7.59 -11.80 2.96
C TYR A 249 8.40 -11.89 4.27
N LYS A 250 8.20 -10.98 5.23
CA LYS A 250 8.81 -11.09 6.56
C LYS A 250 8.27 -12.28 7.35
N GLN A 251 6.97 -12.55 7.26
CA GLN A 251 6.35 -13.72 7.91
C GLN A 251 6.85 -15.03 7.28
N GLN A 252 6.93 -15.12 5.95
CA GLN A 252 7.50 -16.27 5.23
C GLN A 252 8.97 -16.49 5.59
N LEU A 253 9.78 -15.44 5.64
CA LEU A 253 11.20 -15.52 6.03
C LEU A 253 11.34 -15.99 7.49
N ALA A 254 10.53 -15.47 8.41
CA ALA A 254 10.50 -15.92 9.81
C ALA A 254 9.95 -17.34 9.98
N GLN A 255 9.14 -17.86 9.05
CA GLN A 255 8.74 -19.26 9.01
C GLN A 255 9.89 -20.14 8.52
N LEU A 256 10.49 -19.81 7.36
CA LEU A 256 11.65 -20.52 6.79
C LEU A 256 12.85 -20.56 7.75
N GLN A 257 13.05 -19.53 8.57
CA GLN A 257 14.05 -19.54 9.65
C GLN A 257 13.73 -20.58 10.73
N ARG A 258 12.47 -20.71 11.18
CA ARG A 258 12.06 -21.75 12.14
C ARG A 258 12.19 -23.15 11.55
N GLU A 259 11.80 -23.33 10.29
CA GLU A 259 11.93 -24.60 9.57
C GLU A 259 13.40 -24.99 9.38
N LYS A 260 14.27 -24.02 9.07
CA LYS A 260 15.73 -24.21 9.04
C LYS A 260 16.29 -24.57 10.42
N GLU A 261 15.86 -23.92 11.50
CA GLU A 261 16.27 -24.28 12.86
C GLU A 261 15.80 -25.68 13.26
N GLN A 262 14.57 -26.05 12.91
CA GLN A 262 13.99 -27.37 13.22
C GLN A 262 14.70 -28.48 12.45
N THR A 263 14.99 -28.26 11.16
CA THR A 263 15.76 -29.21 10.35
C THR A 263 17.21 -29.32 10.84
N LEU A 264 17.88 -28.22 11.20
CA LEU A 264 19.22 -28.28 11.83
C LEU A 264 19.22 -29.04 13.15
N LYS A 265 18.21 -28.85 14.01
CA LYS A 265 18.05 -29.60 15.27
C LYS A 265 17.83 -31.11 14.99
N SER A 266 17.05 -31.44 13.97
CA SER A 266 16.83 -32.83 13.53
C SER A 266 18.11 -33.46 12.96
N CYS A 267 18.87 -32.74 12.13
CA CYS A 267 20.17 -33.19 11.62
C CYS A 267 21.16 -33.47 12.75
N ALA A 268 21.30 -32.54 13.72
CA ALA A 268 22.18 -32.74 14.87
C ALA A 268 21.77 -33.97 15.72
N GLN A 269 20.46 -34.21 15.90
CA GLN A 269 19.95 -35.41 16.59
C GLN A 269 20.23 -36.70 15.81
N LEU A 270 20.16 -36.67 14.48
CA LEU A 270 20.50 -37.82 13.63
C LEU A 270 22.01 -38.07 13.58
N GLU A 271 22.84 -37.01 13.61
CA GLU A 271 24.30 -37.10 13.72
C GLU A 271 24.72 -37.67 15.08
N GLU A 272 24.08 -37.26 16.18
CA GLU A 272 24.27 -37.83 17.52
C GLU A 272 23.86 -39.31 17.58
N GLN A 273 22.70 -39.67 17.01
CA GLN A 273 22.24 -41.06 16.91
C GLN A 273 23.17 -41.92 16.04
N LEU A 274 23.69 -41.36 14.92
CA LEU A 274 24.66 -42.05 14.07
C LEU A 274 25.98 -42.28 14.82
N ALA A 275 26.48 -41.28 15.57
CA ALA A 275 27.69 -41.40 16.38
C ALA A 275 27.53 -42.43 17.52
N ALA A 276 26.36 -42.46 18.17
CA ALA A 276 26.03 -43.49 19.15
C ALA A 276 25.96 -44.89 18.51
N ALA A 277 25.34 -45.02 17.33
CA ALA A 277 25.24 -46.28 16.61
C ALA A 277 26.60 -46.79 16.09
N THR A 278 27.48 -45.91 15.59
CA THR A 278 28.83 -46.30 15.14
C THR A 278 29.74 -46.66 16.30
N THR A 279 29.70 -45.93 17.42
CA THR A 279 30.49 -46.28 18.61
C THR A 279 30.00 -47.58 19.28
N ALA A 280 28.70 -47.84 19.29
CA ALA A 280 28.16 -49.14 19.68
C ALA A 280 28.60 -50.26 18.71
N HIS A 281 28.50 -50.04 17.40
CA HIS A 281 28.93 -51.03 16.42
C HIS A 281 30.45 -51.31 16.47
N GLU A 282 31.29 -50.30 16.68
CA GLU A 282 32.72 -50.49 16.93
C GLU A 282 32.99 -51.31 18.21
N HIS A 283 32.22 -51.09 19.26
CA HIS A 283 32.31 -51.88 20.48
C HIS A 283 31.94 -53.35 20.22
N ASP A 284 30.82 -53.60 19.53
CA ASP A 284 30.33 -54.94 19.22
C ASP A 284 31.26 -55.69 18.26
N VAL A 285 31.86 -54.99 17.29
CA VAL A 285 32.92 -55.54 16.44
C VAL A 285 34.13 -55.92 17.28
N ARG A 286 34.59 -55.05 18.20
CA ARG A 286 35.72 -55.36 19.09
C ARG A 286 35.43 -56.54 20.02
N THR A 287 34.20 -56.71 20.52
CA THR A 287 33.86 -57.90 21.33
C THR A 287 33.85 -59.17 20.48
N LEU A 288 33.23 -59.14 19.29
CA LEU A 288 33.25 -60.26 18.35
C LEU A 288 34.66 -60.62 17.85
N GLU A 289 35.55 -59.64 17.63
CA GLU A 289 36.95 -59.88 17.29
C GLU A 289 37.71 -60.57 18.43
N ASN A 290 37.46 -60.17 19.68
CA ASN A 290 38.03 -60.82 20.86
C ASN A 290 37.48 -62.24 21.06
N GLU A 291 36.17 -62.45 20.90
CA GLU A 291 35.55 -63.79 20.94
C GLU A 291 36.09 -64.70 19.84
N LEU A 292 36.18 -64.22 18.60
CA LEU A 292 36.79 -64.94 17.49
C LEU A 292 38.27 -65.25 17.72
N LYS A 293 39.02 -64.37 18.41
CA LYS A 293 40.40 -64.64 18.82
C LYS A 293 40.48 -65.75 19.87
N VAL A 294 39.66 -65.69 20.92
CA VAL A 294 39.58 -66.73 21.96
C VAL A 294 39.16 -68.07 21.38
N LEU A 295 38.17 -68.09 20.47
CA LEU A 295 37.73 -69.28 19.76
C LEU A 295 38.83 -69.85 18.85
N LYS A 296 39.59 -69.00 18.13
CA LYS A 296 40.76 -69.45 17.34
C LYS A 296 41.84 -70.05 18.23
N GLU A 297 42.20 -69.40 19.33
CA GLU A 297 43.18 -69.92 20.29
C GLU A 297 42.72 -71.25 20.93
N ALA A 298 41.41 -71.43 21.14
CA ALA A 298 40.85 -72.69 21.65
C ALA A 298 40.86 -73.81 20.59
N ILE A 299 40.52 -73.49 19.33
CA ILE A 299 40.59 -74.42 18.20
C ILE A 299 42.04 -74.82 17.91
N GLU A 300 42.99 -73.89 18.00
CA GLU A 300 44.42 -74.17 17.80
C GLU A 300 44.98 -75.08 18.90
N LYS A 301 44.65 -74.80 20.18
CA LYS A 301 44.99 -75.69 21.31
C LYS A 301 44.38 -77.09 21.13
N SER A 302 43.09 -77.17 20.83
CA SER A 302 42.40 -78.45 20.61
C SER A 302 42.93 -79.20 19.38
N SER A 303 43.37 -78.49 18.34
CA SER A 303 44.04 -79.09 17.19
C SER A 303 45.44 -79.62 17.52
N GLU A 304 46.19 -78.95 18.40
CA GLU A 304 47.50 -79.43 18.85
C GLU A 304 47.35 -80.63 19.80
N GLU A 305 46.40 -80.58 20.73
CA GLU A 305 45.97 -81.72 21.55
C GLU A 305 45.56 -82.91 20.65
N ALA A 306 44.80 -82.66 19.58
CA ALA A 306 44.42 -83.69 18.61
C ALA A 306 45.63 -84.29 17.87
N LYS A 307 46.62 -83.48 17.45
CA LYS A 307 47.88 -83.99 16.85
C LYS A 307 48.70 -84.81 17.85
N ILE A 308 48.78 -84.36 19.11
CA ILE A 308 49.46 -85.11 20.18
C ILE A 308 48.76 -86.44 20.38
N HIS A 309 47.43 -86.46 20.46
CA HIS A 309 46.64 -87.69 20.54
C HIS A 309 46.86 -88.59 19.32
N GLU A 310 46.80 -88.06 18.09
CA GLU A 310 47.07 -88.81 16.85
C GLU A 310 48.48 -89.42 16.84
N SER A 311 49.50 -88.66 17.25
CA SER A 311 50.87 -89.17 17.41
C SER A 311 50.95 -90.27 18.48
N THR A 312 50.30 -90.12 19.64
CA THR A 312 50.28 -91.18 20.66
C THR A 312 49.49 -92.42 20.22
N ILE A 313 48.46 -92.25 19.39
CA ILE A 313 47.71 -93.35 18.77
C ILE A 313 48.59 -94.09 17.77
N ALA A 314 49.34 -93.39 16.91
CA ALA A 314 50.30 -94.01 15.98
C ALA A 314 51.41 -94.78 16.73
N ASP A 315 51.96 -94.18 17.78
CA ASP A 315 52.93 -94.79 18.71
C ASP A 315 52.38 -96.09 19.34
N LEU A 316 51.12 -96.07 19.78
CA LEU A 316 50.45 -97.22 20.38
C LEU A 316 50.09 -98.29 19.34
N GLN A 317 49.69 -97.89 18.13
CA GLN A 317 49.48 -98.80 17.00
C GLN A 317 50.78 -99.51 16.61
N GLN A 318 51.89 -98.79 16.49
CA GLN A 318 53.21 -99.40 16.22
C GLN A 318 53.61 -100.38 17.32
N LYS A 319 53.41 -100.03 18.60
CA LYS A 319 53.67 -100.94 19.74
C LYS A 319 52.76 -102.17 19.70
N VAL A 320 51.49 -102.01 19.32
CA VAL A 320 50.53 -103.11 19.14
C VAL A 320 50.92 -104.02 17.97
N ASP A 321 51.39 -103.47 16.85
CA ASP A 321 51.81 -104.27 15.68
C ASP A 321 53.11 -105.02 15.95
N LEU A 322 54.10 -104.40 16.61
CA LEU A 322 55.29 -105.10 17.12
C LEU A 322 54.92 -106.23 18.11
N MET A 323 53.88 -106.04 18.93
CA MET A 323 53.36 -107.12 19.79
C MET A 323 52.65 -108.22 18.99
N LYS A 324 51.91 -107.89 17.91
CA LYS A 324 51.33 -108.89 17.00
C LYS A 324 52.41 -109.71 16.30
N GLU A 325 53.48 -109.09 15.82
CA GLU A 325 54.64 -109.78 15.24
C GLU A 325 55.32 -110.69 16.27
N GLY A 326 55.54 -110.20 17.49
CA GLY A 326 56.07 -111.01 18.60
C GLY A 326 55.17 -112.20 18.98
N VAL A 327 53.84 -112.04 18.92
CA VAL A 327 52.88 -113.13 19.12
C VAL A 327 52.90 -114.12 17.95
N ALA A 328 52.95 -113.66 16.70
CA ALA A 328 53.03 -114.52 15.53
C ALA A 328 54.33 -115.35 15.53
N LEU A 329 55.47 -114.75 15.88
CA LEU A 329 56.74 -115.45 16.06
C LEU A 329 56.67 -116.48 17.21
N LYS A 330 56.02 -116.13 18.33
CA LYS A 330 55.79 -117.06 19.44
C LYS A 330 54.92 -118.23 19.02
N ASP A 331 53.86 -118.01 18.23
CA ASP A 331 52.96 -119.06 17.75
C ASP A 331 53.66 -119.99 16.74
N GLN A 332 54.52 -119.44 15.86
CA GLN A 332 55.42 -120.21 15.01
C GLN A 332 56.38 -121.07 15.84
N LEU A 333 57.09 -120.49 16.82
CA LEU A 333 57.98 -121.23 17.72
C LEU A 333 57.22 -122.28 18.56
N GLN A 334 55.97 -122.01 18.95
CA GLN A 334 55.12 -122.99 19.62
C GLN A 334 54.72 -124.14 18.68
N GLN A 335 54.50 -123.87 17.39
CA GLN A 335 54.27 -124.91 16.40
C GLN A 335 55.54 -125.72 16.12
N GLU A 336 56.70 -125.11 15.95
CA GLU A 336 57.98 -125.82 15.87
C GLU A 336 58.21 -126.70 17.11
N CYS A 337 57.93 -126.19 18.31
CA CYS A 337 58.03 -126.97 19.55
C CYS A 337 57.07 -128.17 19.58
N LYS A 338 55.84 -128.03 19.04
CA LYS A 338 54.90 -129.15 18.87
C LYS A 338 55.43 -130.17 17.86
N GLU A 339 55.95 -129.73 16.71
CA GLU A 339 56.48 -130.59 15.65
C GLU A 339 57.74 -131.33 16.10
N ARG A 340 58.67 -130.65 16.78
CA ARG A 340 59.83 -131.26 17.45
C ARG A 340 59.40 -132.22 18.55
N GLY A 341 58.40 -131.88 19.35
CA GLY A 341 57.81 -132.79 20.35
C GLY A 341 57.21 -134.05 19.72
N LEU A 342 56.55 -133.93 18.57
CA LEU A 342 55.98 -135.03 17.81
C LEU A 342 57.07 -135.88 17.12
N GLN A 343 58.16 -135.26 16.65
CA GLN A 343 59.36 -135.95 16.17
C GLN A 343 60.07 -136.72 17.29
N ILE A 344 60.20 -136.14 18.50
CA ILE A 344 60.67 -136.84 19.70
C ILE A 344 59.73 -137.99 20.07
N GLY A 345 58.41 -137.82 19.92
CA GLY A 345 57.42 -138.89 20.08
C GLY A 345 57.65 -140.07 19.13
N LYS A 346 57.88 -139.80 17.84
CA LYS A 346 58.23 -140.82 16.84
C LYS A 346 59.52 -141.55 17.18
N LEU A 347 60.60 -140.81 17.43
CA LEU A 347 61.92 -141.37 17.79
C LEU A 347 61.88 -142.20 19.08
N ARG A 348 61.08 -141.79 20.08
CA ARG A 348 60.83 -142.58 21.29
C ARG A 348 60.08 -143.88 20.99
N HIS A 349 59.10 -143.85 20.09
CA HIS A 349 58.35 -145.05 19.70
C HIS A 349 59.22 -146.03 18.91
N GLU A 350 60.03 -145.53 17.97
CA GLU A 350 61.05 -146.32 17.25
C GLU A 350 62.07 -146.95 18.21
N ALA A 351 62.57 -146.19 19.20
CA ALA A 351 63.49 -146.71 20.21
C ALA A 351 62.86 -147.80 21.11
N ILE A 352 61.56 -147.70 21.42
CA ILE A 352 60.81 -148.74 22.15
C ILE A 352 60.70 -150.01 21.29
N ILE A 353 60.30 -149.87 20.01
CA ILE A 353 60.20 -150.99 19.06
C ILE A 353 61.56 -151.68 18.89
N LEU A 354 62.65 -150.92 18.74
CA LEU A 354 64.00 -151.46 18.59
C LEU A 354 64.43 -152.29 19.82
N ASN A 355 64.08 -151.85 21.03
CA ASN A 355 64.32 -152.58 22.27
C ASN A 355 63.53 -153.91 22.33
N GLU A 356 62.31 -153.94 21.80
CA GLU A 356 61.51 -155.16 21.71
C GLU A 356 62.15 -156.18 20.76
N HIS A 357 62.65 -155.74 19.60
CA HIS A 357 63.41 -156.59 18.68
C HIS A 357 64.69 -157.16 19.32
N LEU A 358 65.45 -156.33 20.04
CA LEU A 358 66.68 -156.72 20.71
C LEU A 358 66.40 -157.75 21.83
N THR A 359 65.31 -157.56 22.58
CA THR A 359 64.85 -158.49 23.61
C THR A 359 64.47 -159.86 23.03
N LYS A 360 63.78 -159.89 21.88
CA LYS A 360 63.42 -161.14 21.18
C LYS A 360 64.65 -161.89 20.64
N ALA A 361 65.68 -161.17 20.19
CA ALA A 361 66.93 -161.78 19.73
C ALA A 361 67.72 -162.44 20.87
N LEU A 362 67.83 -161.79 22.03
CA LEU A 362 68.56 -162.32 23.19
C LEU A 362 67.94 -163.59 23.79
N ALA A 363 66.62 -163.77 23.68
CA ALA A 363 65.93 -164.97 24.17
C ALA A 363 66.35 -166.25 23.41
N LEU A 364 66.62 -166.16 22.11
CA LEU A 364 66.96 -167.31 21.26
C LEU A 364 68.40 -167.83 21.44
N ILE A 365 69.33 -166.97 21.86
CA ILE A 365 70.76 -167.32 21.96
C ILE A 365 71.07 -168.11 23.26
N LYS A 366 70.19 -168.05 24.27
CA LYS A 366 70.45 -168.57 25.63
C LYS A 366 70.09 -170.05 25.85
N HIS A 367 70.11 -170.90 24.82
CA HIS A 367 69.64 -172.30 24.92
C HIS A 367 70.46 -173.36 24.18
N SER A 368 71.61 -173.02 23.58
CA SER A 368 72.29 -173.91 22.63
C SER A 368 73.80 -174.12 22.82
N ASN A 369 74.35 -173.99 24.04
CA ASN A 369 75.73 -174.41 24.32
C ASN A 369 76.04 -174.60 25.82
N ASN A 370 76.39 -175.83 26.21
CA ASN A 370 77.71 -176.19 26.75
C ASN A 370 77.76 -177.69 27.07
N SER A 371 78.91 -178.34 26.82
CA SER A 371 79.08 -179.78 26.95
C SER A 371 80.53 -180.15 27.24
N GLU A 372 80.81 -180.74 28.40
CA GLU A 372 82.12 -181.31 28.71
C GLU A 372 82.01 -182.38 29.82
N SER A 373 82.25 -183.65 29.49
CA SER A 373 82.43 -184.75 30.43
C SER A 373 83.20 -185.90 29.78
N VAL A 374 84.19 -186.45 30.49
CA VAL A 374 85.21 -187.37 29.92
C VAL A 374 84.90 -188.83 30.28
N ASP A 375 85.16 -189.74 29.35
CA ASP A 375 84.90 -191.17 29.49
C ASP A 375 85.80 -191.85 30.53
N LYS A 376 85.17 -192.62 31.44
CA LYS A 376 85.84 -193.19 32.62
C LYS A 376 86.53 -194.53 32.34
N GLU A 377 86.06 -195.30 31.37
CA GLU A 377 86.57 -196.64 31.09
C GLU A 377 87.96 -196.62 30.44
N LEU A 378 88.20 -195.65 29.54
CA LEU A 378 89.49 -195.46 28.88
C LEU A 378 90.61 -195.19 29.89
N ILE A 379 90.35 -194.31 30.86
CA ILE A 379 91.28 -193.94 31.94
C ILE A 379 91.56 -195.14 32.85
N SER A 380 90.54 -195.94 33.17
CA SER A 380 90.66 -197.15 34.01
C SER A 380 91.61 -198.18 33.39
N ASN A 381 91.43 -198.51 32.10
CA ASN A 381 92.30 -199.45 31.39
C ASN A 381 93.75 -198.98 31.30
N LEU A 382 93.96 -197.67 31.09
CA LEU A 382 95.30 -197.09 30.99
C LEU A 382 96.05 -197.17 32.35
N LEU A 383 95.33 -196.99 33.47
CA LEU A 383 95.88 -197.13 34.82
C LEU A 383 96.21 -198.60 35.18
N ILE A 384 95.36 -199.56 34.77
CA ILE A 384 95.56 -201.00 35.00
C ILE A 384 96.79 -201.51 34.23
N SER A 385 96.99 -201.03 33.00
CA SER A 385 98.21 -201.29 32.22
C SER A 385 99.46 -200.80 32.96
N PHE A 386 99.45 -199.57 33.48
CA PHE A 386 100.57 -199.02 34.22
C PHE A 386 100.91 -199.83 35.49
N VAL A 387 99.93 -200.33 36.24
CA VAL A 387 100.16 -201.09 37.49
C VAL A 387 100.73 -202.48 37.22
N SER A 388 100.32 -203.15 36.15
CA SER A 388 100.71 -204.54 35.85
C SER A 388 102.13 -204.71 35.29
N ILE A 389 102.76 -203.65 34.79
CA ILE A 389 104.15 -203.70 34.29
C ILE A 389 105.16 -203.76 35.45
N PRO A 390 106.09 -204.75 35.49
CA PRO A 390 107.07 -204.90 36.57
C PRO A 390 108.06 -203.71 36.65
N ARG A 391 108.60 -203.45 37.84
CA ARG A 391 109.31 -202.20 38.22
C ARG A 391 110.67 -201.94 37.54
N ALA A 392 111.04 -202.68 36.50
CA ALA A 392 112.31 -202.53 35.78
C ALA A 392 112.16 -202.57 34.23
N ASP A 393 110.92 -202.58 33.71
CA ASP A 393 110.66 -202.54 32.27
C ASP A 393 110.56 -201.06 31.78
N PRO A 394 111.34 -200.64 30.77
CA PRO A 394 111.28 -199.27 30.25
C PRO A 394 109.90 -198.86 29.71
N LYS A 395 109.07 -199.81 29.23
CA LYS A 395 107.72 -199.54 28.72
C LYS A 395 106.79 -198.88 29.75
N LYS A 396 107.12 -198.99 31.04
CA LYS A 396 106.36 -198.35 32.12
C LYS A 396 106.34 -196.82 32.00
N PHE A 397 107.38 -196.21 31.41
CA PHE A 397 107.45 -194.77 31.19
C PHE A 397 106.62 -194.33 29.98
N GLU A 398 106.65 -195.06 28.86
CA GLU A 398 105.83 -194.76 27.66
C GLU A 398 104.33 -194.70 27.99
N VAL A 399 103.83 -195.63 28.82
CA VAL A 399 102.43 -195.64 29.27
C VAL A 399 102.11 -194.44 30.17
N LEU A 400 103.05 -194.01 31.01
CA LEU A 400 102.88 -192.86 31.91
C LEU A 400 102.86 -191.53 31.14
N GLU A 401 103.69 -191.42 30.11
CA GLU A 401 103.72 -190.28 29.19
C GLU A 401 102.40 -190.18 28.39
N LEU A 402 101.87 -191.30 27.90
CA LEU A 402 100.54 -191.41 27.28
C LEU A 402 99.40 -190.95 28.21
N ILE A 403 99.42 -191.35 29.49
CA ILE A 403 98.46 -190.87 30.50
C ILE A 403 98.54 -189.34 30.65
N SER A 404 99.76 -188.79 30.70
CA SER A 404 99.97 -187.34 30.88
C SER A 404 99.42 -186.50 29.73
N SER A 405 99.48 -187.04 28.51
CA SER A 405 98.93 -186.42 27.30
C SER A 405 97.40 -186.42 27.30
N PHE A 406 96.78 -187.58 27.58
CA PHE A 406 95.32 -187.76 27.51
C PHE A 406 94.52 -187.07 28.63
N LEU A 407 95.17 -186.73 29.76
CA LEU A 407 94.56 -185.96 30.86
C LEU A 407 95.05 -184.51 30.93
N ASN A 408 95.76 -184.01 29.90
CA ASN A 408 96.35 -182.67 29.86
C ASN A 408 97.08 -182.32 31.17
N TRP A 409 98.02 -183.17 31.60
CA TRP A 409 98.75 -182.94 32.84
C TRP A 409 99.66 -181.71 32.74
N ASP A 410 99.38 -180.75 33.62
CA ASP A 410 100.24 -179.60 33.87
C ASP A 410 101.62 -180.02 34.39
N ASP A 411 102.65 -179.20 34.21
CA ASP A 411 104.05 -179.63 34.39
C ASP A 411 104.40 -179.98 35.85
N ASP A 412 103.74 -179.36 36.84
CA ASP A 412 103.82 -179.77 38.26
C ASP A 412 103.37 -181.23 38.48
N LYS A 413 102.35 -181.68 37.74
CA LYS A 413 101.84 -183.07 37.83
C LYS A 413 102.81 -184.04 37.15
N LYS A 414 103.44 -183.62 36.04
CA LYS A 414 104.53 -184.38 35.40
C LYS A 414 105.75 -184.49 36.32
N MET A 415 106.11 -183.42 37.04
CA MET A 415 107.17 -183.43 38.05
C MET A 415 106.85 -184.41 39.20
N GLN A 416 105.64 -184.36 39.77
CA GLN A 416 105.24 -185.30 40.84
C GLN A 416 105.16 -186.76 40.36
N ALA A 417 104.87 -187.00 39.08
CA ALA A 417 104.92 -188.33 38.45
C ALA A 417 106.35 -188.81 38.11
N GLY A 418 107.37 -187.96 38.28
CA GLY A 418 108.78 -188.31 38.02
C GLY A 418 109.26 -188.10 36.58
N LEU A 419 108.52 -187.34 35.74
CA LEU A 419 108.93 -187.01 34.37
C LEU A 419 109.82 -185.74 34.26
N ILE A 420 109.77 -184.81 35.23
CA ILE A 420 110.43 -183.47 35.16
C ILE A 420 111.08 -183.13 36.52
N ASN A 421 112.10 -182.25 36.54
CA ASN A 421 112.91 -181.96 37.74
C ASN A 421 113.39 -180.47 37.84
N VAL A 422 113.04 -179.76 38.94
CA VAL A 422 113.72 -178.58 39.59
C VAL A 422 113.40 -177.07 39.23
N SER A 423 112.83 -176.33 40.23
CA SER A 423 113.00 -174.89 40.72
C SER A 423 112.36 -173.55 40.16
N ALA A 424 111.25 -173.06 40.79
CA ALA A 424 110.93 -171.77 41.54
C ALA A 424 110.99 -170.24 41.06
N SER A 425 109.89 -169.44 41.33
CA SER A 425 109.71 -167.94 41.69
C SER A 425 109.70 -166.77 40.62
N ASP A 426 109.14 -165.51 40.74
CA ASP A 426 108.00 -164.79 41.46
C ASP A 426 107.55 -163.39 40.79
N SER A 427 107.16 -162.28 41.51
CA SER A 427 106.24 -161.16 41.07
C SER A 427 106.35 -159.72 41.76
N VAL A 428 105.47 -158.69 41.47
CA VAL A 428 104.86 -157.57 42.37
C VAL A 428 104.41 -156.14 41.78
N ARG A 429 103.08 -155.74 41.88
CA ARG A 429 102.31 -154.39 42.03
C ARG A 429 102.41 -153.19 40.99
N GLY A 430 101.65 -152.03 40.87
CA GLY A 430 100.48 -151.20 41.46
C GLY A 430 100.28 -149.81 40.67
N ARG A 431 99.51 -148.67 40.89
CA ARG A 431 98.29 -148.08 41.61
C ARG A 431 98.28 -146.46 41.52
N ILE A 432 97.31 -145.45 41.53
CA ILE A 432 95.81 -145.09 41.42
C ILE A 432 95.54 -143.50 41.26
N GLU A 433 94.31 -142.95 41.00
CA GLU A 433 93.88 -141.49 40.70
C GLU A 433 92.86 -140.72 41.66
N ARG A 434 92.31 -139.50 41.32
CA ARG A 434 91.04 -138.85 41.86
C ARG A 434 90.36 -137.67 41.04
N LYS A 435 89.18 -137.14 41.48
CA LYS A 435 88.25 -136.16 40.79
C LYS A 435 87.66 -135.03 41.70
N ASP A 436 86.96 -134.03 41.12
CA ASP A 436 86.29 -132.87 41.81
C ASP A 436 84.76 -132.65 41.51
N SER A 437 84.11 -131.66 42.16
CA SER A 437 82.69 -131.74 42.59
C SER A 437 81.68 -130.62 42.19
N PHE A 438 80.38 -130.99 42.14
CA PHE A 438 79.18 -130.19 41.82
C PHE A 438 78.82 -129.08 42.83
N VAL A 439 79.34 -129.14 44.07
CA VAL A 439 78.98 -128.20 45.15
C VAL A 439 79.46 -126.77 44.88
N SER A 440 80.56 -126.60 44.13
CA SER A 440 81.13 -125.29 43.77
C SER A 440 80.12 -124.37 43.07
N LEU A 441 79.36 -124.92 42.10
CA LEU A 441 78.37 -124.18 41.32
C LEU A 441 77.13 -123.74 42.11
N TRP A 442 76.90 -124.30 43.30
CA TRP A 442 75.82 -123.88 44.19
C TRP A 442 76.22 -122.76 45.16
N ALA A 443 77.51 -122.65 45.51
CA ALA A 443 78.02 -121.53 46.30
C ALA A 443 77.99 -120.22 45.49
N ASP A 444 78.50 -120.27 44.27
CA ASP A 444 78.60 -119.14 43.33
C ASP A 444 77.21 -118.55 42.94
N TYR A 445 76.15 -119.36 43.05
CA TYR A 445 74.76 -118.94 42.83
C TYR A 445 74.17 -118.18 44.05
N LEU A 446 74.42 -118.68 45.27
CA LEU A 446 73.91 -118.07 46.50
C LEU A 446 74.63 -116.76 46.86
N GLU A 447 75.94 -116.68 46.63
CA GLU A 447 76.68 -115.42 46.84
C GLU A 447 76.16 -114.31 45.92
N LYS A 448 75.71 -114.66 44.71
CA LYS A 448 75.22 -113.71 43.70
C LYS A 448 73.79 -113.22 43.91
N GLU A 449 72.93 -113.94 44.65
CA GLU A 449 71.64 -113.38 45.10
C GLU A 449 71.77 -112.55 46.39
N SER A 450 72.87 -112.72 47.15
CA SER A 450 73.12 -111.98 48.40
C SER A 450 73.55 -110.51 48.23
N GLN A 451 73.89 -110.09 47.00
CA GLN A 451 74.34 -108.72 46.68
C GLN A 451 73.20 -107.90 46.04
N LYS A 452 72.09 -107.75 46.75
CA LYS A 452 70.89 -107.03 46.30
C LYS A 452 70.26 -106.20 47.41
#